data_AF-A0A067ERN1-F1
#
_entry.id   AF-A0A067ERN1-F1
#
_cell.length_a   1.000
_cell.length_b   1.000
_cell.length_c   1.000
_cell.angle_alpha   90.00
_cell.angle_beta   90.00
_cell.angle_gamma   90.00
#
_symmetry.space_group_name_H-M   'P 1'
#
loop_
_entity.id
_entity.type
_entity.pdbx_description
1 polymer ?
#
loop_
_entity_poly.entity_id
_entity_poly.type
_entity_poly.pdbx_seq_one_letter_code
_entity_poly.pdbx_strand_id
1 'polypeptide(L)'
;MAYMSMGEAHRRITDYLNRFSDAVSSQDVVSLKQLLSFSSNSPSLLSLADSLNVFQDANRLIKQSDNYSPFADITVPLFRSLQHYRTGNLVDAYLAFEKSANAFIQEFRNWESAWALEALYVIAYEIRVLAERADRELASNGKSPEKLKAAGSFLMKVFGVLAGKGSKRVGALYLTCQLFKIYFKLGTVHLCRSVIRSIETARIFDFEEFPKRDKVTYMYYTGRLEVFNENFPAADQKLSYALINCNPQSEANIRMILKYLIPVKLSIGILPKDWLLEKYNLVEYSNIVQALRRGDLRLLRHALEEHEDQCISCAGETRAPSLSKIVQENLHYPKTKRPKQSSSDEVGCNCEGTEMA
;
A
#
# COMPACT_ATOMS: atom_id res chain seq x y z
N MET A 1 -16.12 33.35 -3.59
CA MET A 1 -14.76 33.22 -3.01
C MET A 1 -14.48 34.48 -2.23
N ALA A 2 -14.31 34.39 -0.91
CA ALA A 2 -13.87 35.54 -0.12
C ALA A 2 -12.47 35.94 -0.59
N TYR A 3 -12.26 37.23 -0.87
CA TYR A 3 -10.95 37.76 -1.27
C TYR A 3 -9.99 37.59 -0.09
N MET A 4 -9.02 36.70 -0.20
CA MET A 4 -8.01 36.51 0.84
C MET A 4 -6.99 37.64 0.76
N SER A 5 -6.81 38.38 1.86
CA SER A 5 -5.81 39.45 1.92
C SER A 5 -4.39 38.86 1.97
N MET A 6 -3.41 39.62 1.45
CA MET A 6 -1.99 39.22 1.57
C MET A 6 -1.55 39.05 3.03
N GLY A 7 -2.10 39.86 3.96
CA GLY A 7 -1.82 39.73 5.39
C GLY A 7 -2.33 38.42 5.99
N GLU A 8 -3.54 37.97 5.62
CA GLU A 8 -4.08 36.69 6.08
C GLU A 8 -3.32 35.51 5.47
N ALA A 9 -2.93 35.60 4.19
CA ALA A 9 -2.09 34.61 3.54
C ALA A 9 -0.74 34.47 4.25
N HIS A 10 -0.07 35.59 4.52
CA HIS A 10 1.18 35.64 5.28
C HIS A 10 1.02 35.00 6.67
N ARG A 11 -0.02 35.36 7.42
CA ARG A 11 -0.30 34.81 8.76
C ARG A 11 -0.43 33.29 8.74
N ARG A 12 -1.15 32.72 7.77
CA ARG A 12 -1.34 31.26 7.64
C ARG A 12 -0.06 30.52 7.29
N ILE A 13 0.77 31.10 6.42
CA ILE A 13 2.07 30.53 6.08
C ILE A 13 2.98 30.51 7.32
N THR A 14 3.04 31.62 8.05
CA THR A 14 3.82 31.72 9.28
C THR A 14 3.30 30.76 10.36
N ASP A 15 1.99 30.62 10.53
CA ASP A 15 1.38 29.65 11.46
C ASP A 15 1.79 28.21 11.13
N TYR A 16 1.73 27.83 9.85
CA TYR A 16 2.21 26.51 9.42
C TYR A 16 3.69 26.30 9.74
N LEU A 17 4.54 27.29 9.43
CA LEU A 17 5.99 27.18 9.66
C LEU A 17 6.32 27.09 11.16
N ASN A 18 5.63 27.85 12.01
CA ASN A 18 5.73 27.74 13.46
C ASN A 18 5.35 26.33 13.92
N ARG A 19 4.17 25.85 13.52
CA ARG A 19 3.72 24.49 13.89
C ARG A 19 4.67 23.40 13.42
N PHE A 20 5.29 23.55 12.24
CA PHE A 20 6.29 22.62 11.75
C PHE A 20 7.56 22.65 12.61
N SER A 21 8.09 23.85 12.89
CA SER A 21 9.27 24.03 13.73
C SER A 21 9.06 23.52 15.15
N ASP A 22 7.90 23.84 15.73
CA ASP A 22 7.50 23.41 17.07
C ASP A 22 7.38 21.88 17.11
N ALA A 23 6.71 21.27 16.13
CA ALA A 23 6.56 19.83 16.06
C ALA A 23 7.91 19.09 15.98
N VAL A 24 8.89 19.64 15.24
CA VAL A 24 10.24 19.05 15.19
C VAL A 24 11.00 19.26 16.51
N SER A 25 10.92 20.47 17.07
CA SER A 25 11.63 20.81 18.31
C SER A 25 11.10 20.06 19.53
N SER A 26 9.78 19.88 19.61
CA SER A 26 9.10 19.15 20.69
C SER A 26 8.98 17.65 20.42
N GLN A 27 9.47 17.16 19.28
CA GLN A 27 9.30 15.78 18.82
C GLN A 27 7.81 15.33 18.77
N ASP A 28 6.90 16.24 18.45
CA ASP A 28 5.47 15.95 18.30
C ASP A 28 5.18 15.34 16.92
N VAL A 29 5.18 14.02 16.88
CA VAL A 29 4.90 13.25 15.68
C VAL A 29 3.46 13.42 15.17
N VAL A 30 2.50 13.69 16.05
CA VAL A 30 1.08 13.79 15.68
C VAL A 30 0.85 15.02 14.84
N SER A 31 1.38 16.16 15.28
CA SER A 31 1.35 17.41 14.52
C SER A 31 2.11 17.29 13.20
N LEU A 32 3.32 16.72 13.22
CA LEU A 32 4.15 16.58 12.01
C LEU A 32 3.47 15.72 10.93
N LYS A 33 2.82 14.62 11.33
CA LYS A 33 2.03 13.76 10.44
C LYS A 33 0.89 14.49 9.76
N GLN A 34 0.17 15.34 10.48
CA GLN A 34 -0.94 16.12 9.91
C GLN A 34 -0.44 17.15 8.88
N LEU A 35 0.71 17.78 9.16
CA LEU A 35 1.32 18.78 8.27
C LEU A 35 1.82 18.14 6.97
N LEU A 36 2.30 16.89 7.01
CA LEU A 36 2.83 16.18 5.84
C LEU A 36 1.76 15.45 5.00
N SER A 37 0.54 15.24 5.52
CA SER A 37 -0.49 14.45 4.82
C SER A 37 -1.31 15.27 3.83
N PHE A 38 -0.70 15.63 2.69
CA PHE A 38 -1.35 16.49 1.69
C PHE A 38 -2.48 15.80 0.91
N SER A 39 -2.47 14.46 0.73
CA SER A 39 -3.55 13.76 0.03
C SER A 39 -4.87 13.69 0.82
N SER A 40 -4.83 14.01 2.12
CA SER A 40 -6.01 14.04 3.00
C SER A 40 -7.00 15.15 2.65
N ASN A 41 -6.66 16.08 1.74
CA ASN A 41 -7.49 17.24 1.38
C ASN A 41 -8.01 18.00 2.62
N SER A 42 -7.20 18.08 3.67
CA SER A 42 -7.62 18.71 4.92
C SER A 42 -7.91 20.21 4.65
N PRO A 43 -8.96 20.77 5.26
CA PRO A 43 -9.31 22.18 5.05
C PRO A 43 -8.16 23.15 5.36
N SER A 44 -7.31 22.80 6.33
CA SER A 44 -6.12 23.58 6.70
C SER A 44 -5.05 23.59 5.61
N LEU A 45 -4.74 22.46 4.99
CA LEU A 45 -3.75 22.38 3.92
C LEU A 45 -4.26 22.99 2.61
N LEU A 46 -5.56 22.85 2.32
CA LEU A 46 -6.18 23.54 1.18
C LEU A 46 -6.12 25.05 1.34
N SER A 47 -6.47 25.54 2.54
CA SER A 47 -6.36 26.95 2.91
C SER A 47 -4.93 27.47 2.81
N LEU A 48 -3.94 26.67 3.24
CA LEU A 48 -2.52 27.01 3.08
C LEU A 48 -2.10 27.07 1.61
N ALA A 49 -2.53 26.10 0.78
CA ALA A 49 -2.20 26.11 -0.64
C ALA A 49 -2.80 27.33 -1.35
N ASP A 50 -4.02 27.73 -0.99
CA ASP A 50 -4.62 28.97 -1.47
C ASP A 50 -3.81 30.20 -1.00
N SER A 51 -3.33 30.23 0.25
CA SER A 51 -2.46 31.31 0.75
C SER A 51 -1.14 31.39 0.00
N LEU A 52 -0.52 30.25 -0.30
CA LEU A 52 0.72 30.16 -1.05
C LEU A 52 0.55 30.65 -2.50
N ASN A 53 -0.64 30.51 -3.08
CA ASN A 53 -0.93 31.06 -4.41
C ASN A 53 -1.06 32.58 -4.40
N VAL A 54 -1.55 33.17 -3.30
CA VAL A 54 -1.66 34.63 -3.13
C VAL A 54 -0.32 35.26 -2.75
N PHE A 55 0.50 34.57 -1.94
CA PHE A 55 1.77 35.07 -1.42
C PHE A 55 2.97 34.28 -1.98
N GLN A 56 3.53 34.74 -3.11
CA GLN A 56 4.62 34.06 -3.80
C GLN A 56 6.00 34.20 -3.12
N ASP A 57 6.13 35.14 -2.17
CA ASP A 57 7.39 35.42 -1.44
C ASP A 57 7.65 34.46 -0.26
N ALA A 58 6.89 33.37 -0.11
CA ALA A 58 7.03 32.41 0.99
C ALA A 58 8.47 31.86 1.14
N ASN A 59 9.19 31.71 0.02
CA ASN A 59 10.58 31.25 0.04
C ASN A 59 11.53 32.25 0.73
N ARG A 60 11.26 33.56 0.63
CA ARG A 60 12.04 34.59 1.31
C ARG A 60 11.78 34.55 2.81
N LEU A 61 10.52 34.36 3.22
CA LEU A 61 10.16 34.22 4.64
C LEU A 61 10.88 33.06 5.32
N ILE A 62 10.93 31.91 4.66
CA ILE A 62 11.60 30.72 5.21
C ILE A 62 13.12 30.97 5.37
N LYS A 63 13.75 31.65 4.40
CA LYS A 63 15.19 31.90 4.41
C LYS A 63 15.64 33.02 5.33
N GLN A 64 14.76 33.98 5.63
CA GLN A 64 15.08 35.14 6.47
C GLN A 64 14.92 34.87 7.96
N SER A 65 14.19 33.82 8.34
CA SER A 65 13.95 33.45 9.73
C SER A 65 14.88 32.33 10.16
N ASP A 66 15.68 32.58 11.19
CA ASP A 66 16.57 31.58 11.79
C ASP A 66 15.81 30.35 12.31
N ASN A 67 14.53 30.52 12.67
CA ASN A 67 13.70 29.42 13.16
C ASN A 67 13.28 28.43 12.06
N TYR A 68 13.25 28.85 10.79
CA TYR A 68 12.76 28.01 9.69
C TYR A 68 13.88 27.56 8.74
N SER A 69 14.98 28.32 8.71
CA SER A 69 16.16 28.05 7.88
C SER A 69 16.67 26.60 7.98
N PRO A 70 16.73 25.95 9.17
CA PRO A 70 17.20 24.56 9.30
C PRO A 70 16.35 23.55 8.52
N PHE A 71 15.06 23.85 8.32
CA PHE A 71 14.11 22.96 7.64
C PHE A 71 13.66 23.53 6.28
N ALA A 72 14.36 24.53 5.76
CA ALA A 72 14.04 25.17 4.49
C ALA A 72 14.05 24.18 3.32
N ASP A 73 15.01 23.25 3.33
CA ASP A 73 15.15 22.21 2.30
C ASP A 73 13.98 21.22 2.28
N ILE A 74 13.22 21.11 3.39
CA ILE A 74 12.00 20.30 3.48
C ILE A 74 10.78 21.15 3.11
N THR A 75 10.63 22.32 3.74
CA THR A 75 9.41 23.13 3.71
C THR A 75 9.20 23.85 2.38
N VAL A 76 10.26 24.38 1.75
CA VAL A 76 10.19 25.05 0.45
C VAL A 76 9.66 24.13 -0.66
N PRO A 77 10.25 22.94 -0.91
CA PRO A 77 9.71 22.02 -1.90
C PRO A 77 8.34 21.45 -1.51
N LEU A 78 8.04 21.31 -0.21
CA LEU A 78 6.70 20.93 0.25
C LEU A 78 5.64 21.96 -0.15
N PHE A 79 5.92 23.26 0.05
CA PHE A 79 5.01 24.34 -0.36
C PHE A 79 4.80 24.37 -1.87
N ARG A 80 5.86 24.20 -2.67
CA ARG A 80 5.73 24.08 -4.13
C ARG A 80 4.86 22.88 -4.52
N SER A 81 5.04 21.75 -3.85
CA SER A 81 4.20 20.57 -4.06
C SER A 81 2.73 20.87 -3.78
N LEU A 82 2.42 21.56 -2.69
CA LEU A 82 1.05 21.94 -2.34
C LEU A 82 0.41 22.88 -3.38
N GLN A 83 1.16 23.85 -3.89
CA GLN A 83 0.69 24.74 -4.96
C GLN A 83 0.38 23.98 -6.26
N HIS A 84 1.28 23.10 -6.70
CA HIS A 84 1.09 22.28 -7.89
C HIS A 84 -0.07 21.29 -7.73
N TYR A 85 -0.17 20.66 -6.55
CA TYR A 85 -1.28 19.76 -6.24
C TYR A 85 -2.63 20.49 -6.27
N ARG A 86 -2.68 21.73 -5.74
CA ARG A 86 -3.89 22.56 -5.72
C ARG A 86 -4.31 23.02 -7.12
N THR A 87 -3.35 23.29 -8.00
CA THR A 87 -3.60 23.69 -9.40
C THR A 87 -3.89 22.51 -10.33
N GLY A 88 -3.72 21.27 -9.84
CA GLY A 88 -3.97 20.06 -10.62
C GLY A 88 -2.77 19.54 -11.42
N ASN A 89 -1.59 20.17 -11.29
CA ASN A 89 -0.36 19.73 -11.96
C ASN A 89 0.31 18.63 -11.12
N LEU A 90 -0.13 17.37 -11.27
CA LEU A 90 0.28 16.28 -10.36
C LEU A 90 1.72 15.84 -10.60
N VAL A 91 2.22 15.97 -11.83
CA VAL A 91 3.61 15.63 -12.18
C VAL A 91 4.60 16.56 -11.48
N ASP A 92 4.35 17.88 -11.52
CA ASP A 92 5.20 18.87 -10.85
C ASP A 92 5.06 18.80 -9.33
N ALA A 93 3.85 18.50 -8.85
CA ALA A 93 3.62 18.22 -7.43
C ALA A 93 4.49 17.04 -6.98
N TYR A 94 4.52 15.93 -7.72
CA TYR A 94 5.36 14.78 -7.41
C TYR A 94 6.84 15.15 -7.34
N LEU A 95 7.35 15.88 -8.33
CA LEU A 95 8.77 16.27 -8.39
C LEU A 95 9.16 17.18 -7.23
N ALA A 96 8.28 18.10 -6.84
CA ALA A 96 8.49 18.95 -5.68
C ALA A 96 8.42 18.15 -4.38
N PHE A 97 7.43 17.27 -4.21
CA PHE A 97 7.31 16.43 -3.02
C PHE A 97 8.48 15.47 -2.85
N GLU A 98 8.96 14.87 -3.94
CA GLU A 98 10.14 13.99 -3.92
C GLU A 98 11.38 14.73 -3.39
N LYS A 99 11.58 16.00 -3.74
CA LYS A 99 12.67 16.82 -3.18
C LYS A 99 12.51 17.02 -1.67
N SER A 100 11.30 17.36 -1.22
CA SER A 100 11.00 17.50 0.22
C SER A 100 11.22 16.19 0.99
N ALA A 101 10.75 15.08 0.43
CA ALA A 101 10.90 13.74 1.00
C ALA A 101 12.37 13.30 1.07
N ASN A 102 13.19 13.65 0.06
CA ASN A 102 14.63 13.42 0.08
C ASN A 102 15.35 14.29 1.12
N ALA A 103 14.92 15.53 1.36
CA ALA A 103 15.48 16.35 2.44
C ALA A 103 15.09 15.78 3.82
N PHE A 104 13.82 15.39 3.99
CA PHE A 104 13.32 14.81 5.24
C PHE A 104 14.07 13.54 5.62
N ILE A 105 14.35 12.64 4.67
CA ILE A 105 15.10 11.42 4.97
C ILE A 105 16.56 11.71 5.39
N GLN A 106 17.18 12.78 4.91
CA GLN A 106 18.52 13.15 5.39
C GLN A 106 18.47 13.59 6.85
N GLU A 107 17.53 14.47 7.21
CA GLU A 107 17.34 14.87 8.61
C GLU A 107 16.94 13.69 9.49
N PHE A 108 16.05 12.83 9.01
CA PHE A 108 15.62 11.64 9.73
C PHE A 108 16.78 10.67 10.01
N ARG A 109 17.83 10.62 9.17
CA ARG A 109 19.03 9.82 9.46
C ARG A 109 19.79 10.36 10.67
N ASN A 110 19.85 11.67 10.82
CA ASN A 110 20.59 12.35 11.88
C ASN A 110 19.91 12.26 13.25
N TRP A 111 18.58 12.12 13.30
CA TRP A 111 17.86 11.94 14.56
C TRP A 111 18.16 10.58 15.19
N GLU A 112 18.61 10.52 16.44
CA GLU A 112 18.93 9.22 17.06
C GLU A 112 17.68 8.39 17.37
N SER A 113 16.59 9.03 17.79
CA SER A 113 15.35 8.36 18.17
C SER A 113 14.41 8.12 16.97
N ALA A 114 13.47 7.19 17.14
CA ALA A 114 12.46 6.85 16.14
C ALA A 114 11.19 7.72 16.24
N TRP A 115 11.25 8.88 16.90
CA TRP A 115 10.09 9.72 17.20
C TRP A 115 9.29 10.10 15.94
N ALA A 116 9.97 10.40 14.82
CA ALA A 116 9.36 10.82 13.57
C ALA A 116 8.98 9.65 12.63
N LEU A 117 8.95 8.41 13.13
CA LEU A 117 8.73 7.24 12.28
C LEU A 117 7.35 7.24 11.61
N GLU A 118 6.29 7.68 12.32
CA GLU A 118 4.97 7.82 11.71
C GLU A 118 4.90 8.93 10.66
N ALA A 119 5.66 10.02 10.83
CA ALA A 119 5.77 11.06 9.81
C ALA A 119 6.44 10.52 8.54
N LEU A 120 7.44 9.63 8.69
CA LEU A 120 8.04 8.92 7.56
C LEU A 120 7.05 7.97 6.86
N TYR A 121 6.17 7.31 7.60
CA TYR A 121 5.09 6.50 7.01
C TYR A 121 4.15 7.33 6.15
N VAL A 122 3.81 8.53 6.60
CA VAL A 122 2.99 9.49 5.83
C VAL A 122 3.71 9.86 4.54
N ILE A 123 4.98 10.25 4.60
CA ILE A 123 5.77 10.57 3.40
C ILE A 123 5.81 9.39 2.42
N ALA A 124 6.02 8.17 2.92
CA ALA A 124 6.04 6.96 2.10
C ALA A 124 4.69 6.66 1.44
N TYR A 125 3.59 6.89 2.15
CA TYR A 125 2.24 6.75 1.61
C TYR A 125 1.94 7.82 0.56
N GLU A 126 2.21 9.08 0.90
CA GLU A 126 1.92 10.25 0.09
C GLU A 126 2.70 10.23 -1.23
N ILE A 127 4.00 9.88 -1.21
CA ILE A 127 4.80 9.81 -2.44
C ILE A 127 4.28 8.73 -3.39
N ARG A 128 3.83 7.57 -2.85
CA ARG A 128 3.22 6.51 -3.67
C ARG A 128 1.90 6.98 -4.27
N VAL A 129 1.00 7.53 -3.46
CA VAL A 129 -0.32 7.98 -3.93
C VAL A 129 -0.19 9.09 -4.97
N LEU A 130 0.71 10.04 -4.75
CA LEU A 130 0.96 11.12 -5.70
C LEU A 130 1.61 10.61 -6.99
N ALA A 131 2.55 9.67 -6.90
CA ALA A 131 3.11 9.01 -8.08
C ALA A 131 2.05 8.28 -8.91
N GLU A 132 1.15 7.52 -8.26
CA GLU A 132 0.05 6.84 -8.94
C GLU A 132 -0.90 7.82 -9.64
N ARG A 133 -1.13 9.00 -9.05
CA ARG A 133 -1.95 10.06 -9.65
C ARG A 133 -1.24 10.73 -10.83
N ALA A 134 0.03 11.07 -10.67
CA ALA A 134 0.86 11.66 -11.71
C ALA A 134 1.02 10.71 -12.92
N ASP A 135 1.18 9.42 -12.70
CA ASP A 135 1.26 8.43 -13.79
C ASP A 135 -0.06 8.27 -14.54
N ARG A 136 -1.20 8.39 -13.85
CA ARG A 136 -2.51 8.44 -14.55
C ARG A 136 -2.62 9.67 -15.45
N GLU A 137 -2.17 10.83 -14.99
CA GLU A 137 -2.14 12.07 -15.79
C GLU A 137 -1.19 11.94 -17.00
N LEU A 138 -0.01 11.36 -16.80
CA LEU A 138 0.95 11.10 -17.88
C LEU A 138 0.35 10.14 -18.92
N ALA A 139 -0.26 9.04 -18.46
CA ALA A 139 -0.88 8.05 -19.33
C ALA A 139 -2.05 8.64 -20.13
N SER A 140 -2.91 9.46 -19.52
CA SER A 140 -4.00 10.15 -20.24
C SER A 140 -3.48 11.14 -21.28
N ASN A 141 -2.28 11.68 -21.07
CA ASN A 141 -1.61 12.59 -21.99
C ASN A 141 -0.71 11.87 -23.01
N GLY A 142 -0.75 10.52 -23.09
CA GLY A 142 0.08 9.73 -24.00
C GLY A 142 1.57 9.73 -23.68
N LYS A 143 1.95 10.12 -22.46
CA LYS A 143 3.34 10.15 -21.97
C LYS A 143 3.65 8.90 -21.14
N SER A 144 4.94 8.57 -21.03
CA SER A 144 5.44 7.43 -20.25
C SER A 144 5.16 7.61 -18.73
N PRO A 145 4.42 6.69 -18.08
CA PRO A 145 4.16 6.73 -16.64
C PRO A 145 5.35 6.16 -15.84
N GLU A 146 6.25 7.03 -15.40
CA GLU A 146 7.51 6.64 -14.75
C GLU A 146 7.59 7.01 -13.26
N LYS A 147 6.62 7.77 -12.73
CA LYS A 147 6.68 8.31 -11.37
C LYS A 147 6.51 7.23 -10.31
N LEU A 148 5.69 6.21 -10.55
CA LEU A 148 5.52 5.10 -9.61
C LEU A 148 6.81 4.27 -9.48
N LYS A 149 7.56 4.12 -10.57
CA LYS A 149 8.89 3.49 -10.55
C LYS A 149 9.89 4.33 -9.76
N ALA A 150 9.89 5.65 -9.96
CA ALA A 150 10.73 6.59 -9.19
C ALA A 150 10.40 6.54 -7.69
N ALA A 151 9.11 6.51 -7.33
CA ALA A 151 8.67 6.37 -5.95
C ALA A 151 9.16 5.05 -5.33
N GLY A 152 9.16 3.94 -6.09
CA GLY A 152 9.75 2.68 -5.66
C GLY A 152 11.24 2.79 -5.34
N SER A 153 12.01 3.49 -6.18
CA SER A 153 13.43 3.76 -5.92
C SER A 153 13.63 4.64 -4.68
N PHE A 154 12.78 5.64 -4.46
CA PHE A 154 12.81 6.43 -3.22
C PHE A 154 12.51 5.56 -1.99
N LEU A 155 11.44 4.75 -2.01
CA LEU A 155 11.10 3.88 -0.88
C LEU A 155 12.18 2.84 -0.59
N MET A 156 12.92 2.35 -1.58
CA MET A 156 14.09 1.50 -1.36
C MET A 156 15.22 2.23 -0.60
N LYS A 157 15.45 3.52 -0.87
CA LYS A 157 16.38 4.34 -0.08
C LYS A 157 15.90 4.49 1.36
N VAL A 158 14.59 4.71 1.56
CA VAL A 158 13.98 4.79 2.90
C VAL A 158 14.13 3.45 3.64
N PHE A 159 13.84 2.35 2.96
CA PHE A 159 14.02 1.01 3.51
C PHE A 159 15.46 0.78 3.98
N GLY A 160 16.47 1.20 3.20
CA GLY A 160 17.87 1.09 3.60
C GLY A 160 18.22 1.85 4.89
N VAL A 161 17.57 2.98 5.16
CA VAL A 161 17.74 3.74 6.42
C VAL A 161 17.14 2.99 7.61
N LEU A 162 16.02 2.28 7.41
CA LEU A 162 15.31 1.58 8.48
C LEU A 162 15.84 0.16 8.71
N ALA A 163 16.36 -0.51 7.68
CA ALA A 163 16.83 -1.89 7.76
C ALA A 163 18.11 -2.07 8.59
N GLY A 164 18.73 -0.98 9.05
CA GLY A 164 19.87 -1.00 9.96
C GLY A 164 19.54 -1.53 11.36
N LYS A 165 20.55 -1.55 12.24
CA LYS A 165 20.36 -1.86 13.66
C LYS A 165 19.81 -0.62 14.38
N GLY A 166 18.77 -0.78 15.19
CA GLY A 166 18.23 0.29 16.04
C GLY A 166 16.71 0.31 16.15
N SER A 167 16.19 1.27 16.90
CA SER A 167 14.76 1.46 17.21
C SER A 167 13.90 1.78 15.98
N LYS A 168 14.50 2.29 14.90
CA LYS A 168 13.79 2.67 13.65
C LYS A 168 13.39 1.47 12.79
N ARG A 169 13.95 0.28 13.05
CA ARG A 169 13.74 -0.91 12.22
C ARG A 169 12.29 -1.39 12.21
N VAL A 170 11.52 -1.08 13.25
CA VAL A 170 10.07 -1.39 13.30
C VAL A 170 9.28 -0.75 12.15
N GLY A 171 9.84 0.28 11.48
CA GLY A 171 9.23 0.86 10.29
C GLY A 171 9.52 0.14 8.98
N ALA A 172 10.49 -0.79 8.95
CA ALA A 172 10.84 -1.50 7.73
C ALA A 172 9.68 -2.34 7.17
N LEU A 173 8.81 -2.89 8.03
CA LEU A 173 7.65 -3.67 7.57
C LEU A 173 6.61 -2.79 6.88
N TYR A 174 6.31 -1.60 7.43
CA TYR A 174 5.40 -0.66 6.78
C TYR A 174 5.92 -0.25 5.39
N LEU A 175 7.22 0.09 5.30
CA LEU A 175 7.86 0.42 4.03
C LEU A 175 7.83 -0.75 3.04
N THR A 176 8.06 -1.97 3.52
CA THR A 176 7.95 -3.20 2.72
C THR A 176 6.55 -3.35 2.13
N CYS A 177 5.51 -3.10 2.93
CA CYS A 177 4.13 -3.12 2.45
C CYS A 177 3.85 -2.07 1.37
N GLN A 178 4.44 -0.87 1.47
CA GLN A 178 4.33 0.15 0.41
C GLN A 178 5.09 -0.25 -0.86
N LEU A 179 6.28 -0.83 -0.73
CA LEU A 179 7.07 -1.36 -1.84
C LEU A 179 6.33 -2.48 -2.59
N PHE A 180 5.69 -3.41 -1.87
CA PHE A 180 4.88 -4.45 -2.50
C PHE A 180 3.73 -3.86 -3.31
N LYS A 181 3.00 -2.87 -2.78
CA LYS A 181 1.94 -2.18 -3.55
C LYS A 181 2.48 -1.62 -4.87
N ILE A 182 3.68 -1.06 -4.87
CA ILE A 182 4.35 -0.54 -6.07
C ILE A 182 4.75 -1.69 -7.01
N TYR A 183 5.47 -2.70 -6.53
CA TYR A 183 6.02 -3.77 -7.37
C TYR A 183 4.94 -4.63 -8.01
N PHE A 184 3.86 -4.93 -7.29
CA PHE A 184 2.71 -5.60 -7.90
C PHE A 184 2.05 -4.70 -8.94
N LYS A 185 1.81 -3.42 -8.64
CA LYS A 185 1.20 -2.51 -9.62
C LYS A 185 2.04 -2.31 -10.89
N LEU A 186 3.38 -2.34 -10.79
CA LEU A 186 4.30 -2.25 -11.92
C LEU A 186 4.59 -3.61 -12.60
N GLY A 187 4.11 -4.72 -12.04
CA GLY A 187 4.44 -6.06 -12.51
C GLY A 187 5.89 -6.52 -12.26
N THR A 188 6.65 -5.79 -11.43
CA THR A 188 8.04 -6.11 -11.06
C THR A 188 8.13 -6.96 -9.78
N VAL A 189 7.24 -7.94 -9.66
CA VAL A 189 7.03 -8.78 -8.46
C VAL A 189 8.31 -9.53 -8.01
N HIS A 190 9.23 -9.82 -8.93
CA HIS A 190 10.53 -10.42 -8.61
C HIS A 190 11.37 -9.60 -7.61
N LEU A 191 11.20 -8.28 -7.58
CA LEU A 191 11.89 -7.38 -6.65
C LEU A 191 11.42 -7.56 -5.19
N CYS A 192 10.25 -8.17 -4.96
CA CYS A 192 9.78 -8.47 -3.61
C CYS A 192 10.75 -9.41 -2.86
N ARG A 193 11.39 -10.35 -3.57
CA ARG A 193 12.26 -11.37 -2.95
C ARG A 193 13.44 -10.75 -2.20
N SER A 194 14.07 -9.70 -2.74
CA SER A 194 15.19 -9.05 -2.06
C SER A 194 14.75 -8.35 -0.78
N VAL A 195 13.58 -7.70 -0.81
CA VAL A 195 13.04 -7.00 0.36
C VAL A 195 12.64 -7.98 1.46
N ILE A 196 11.97 -9.08 1.10
CA ILE A 196 11.61 -10.17 2.02
C ILE A 196 12.86 -10.73 2.69
N ARG A 197 13.90 -11.06 1.90
CA ARG A 197 15.14 -11.60 2.44
C ARG A 197 15.80 -10.64 3.45
N SER A 198 15.79 -9.33 3.18
CA SER A 198 16.32 -8.33 4.10
C SER A 198 15.56 -8.29 5.43
N ILE A 199 14.23 -8.47 5.41
CA ILE A 199 13.39 -8.55 6.60
C ILE A 199 13.68 -9.84 7.39
N GLU A 200 13.69 -11.00 6.72
CA GLU A 200 13.86 -12.31 7.37
C GLU A 200 15.28 -12.56 7.90
N THR A 201 16.30 -12.06 7.22
CA THR A 201 17.72 -12.27 7.62
C THR A 201 18.07 -11.48 8.89
N ALA A 202 17.36 -10.38 9.16
CA ALA A 202 17.49 -9.67 10.42
C ALA A 202 16.82 -10.52 11.52
N ARG A 203 17.54 -11.51 12.08
CA ARG A 203 17.16 -12.46 13.15
C ARG A 203 16.65 -11.85 14.48
N ILE A 204 16.23 -10.59 14.45
CA ILE A 204 15.65 -9.79 15.53
C ILE A 204 14.28 -9.21 15.05
N PHE A 205 13.70 -9.80 14.01
CA PHE A 205 12.33 -9.52 13.56
C PHE A 205 11.40 -10.41 14.37
N ASP A 206 10.98 -9.94 15.54
CA ASP A 206 9.81 -10.54 16.17
C ASP A 206 8.60 -10.05 15.38
N PHE A 207 8.03 -10.95 14.56
CA PHE A 207 6.85 -10.62 13.76
C PHE A 207 5.72 -10.11 14.66
N GLU A 208 5.66 -10.52 15.93
CA GLU A 208 4.61 -10.11 16.84
C GLU A 208 4.66 -8.63 17.24
N GLU A 209 5.82 -7.97 17.19
CA GLU A 209 5.97 -6.54 17.50
C GLU A 209 5.25 -5.62 16.50
N PHE A 210 4.93 -6.13 15.31
CA PHE A 210 4.37 -5.30 14.25
C PHE A 210 2.85 -5.11 14.39
N PRO A 211 2.34 -3.93 14.00
CA PRO A 211 0.89 -3.70 13.94
C PRO A 211 0.19 -4.77 13.10
N LYS A 212 -0.92 -5.31 13.61
CA LYS A 212 -1.73 -6.34 12.94
C LYS A 212 -2.07 -5.99 11.48
N ARG A 213 -2.39 -4.72 11.21
CA ARG A 213 -2.65 -4.20 9.85
C ARG A 213 -1.49 -4.46 8.88
N ASP A 214 -0.26 -4.22 9.33
CA ASP A 214 0.93 -4.33 8.48
C ASP A 214 1.30 -5.82 8.31
N LYS A 215 1.13 -6.64 9.36
CA LYS A 215 1.24 -8.11 9.28
C LYS A 215 0.30 -8.70 8.23
N VAL A 216 -0.98 -8.34 8.25
CA VAL A 216 -1.99 -8.80 7.28
C VAL A 216 -1.59 -8.39 5.86
N THR A 217 -1.16 -7.15 5.68
CA THR A 217 -0.73 -6.66 4.36
C THR A 217 0.50 -7.41 3.85
N TYR A 218 1.49 -7.64 4.71
CA TYR A 218 2.69 -8.42 4.39
C TYR A 218 2.35 -9.86 3.99
N MET A 219 1.51 -10.53 4.78
CA MET A 219 1.09 -11.91 4.51
C MET A 219 0.25 -12.04 3.24
N TYR A 220 -0.60 -11.05 2.95
CA TYR A 220 -1.34 -10.98 1.69
C TYR A 220 -0.41 -10.93 0.48
N TYR A 221 0.57 -10.02 0.47
CA TYR A 221 1.46 -9.86 -0.69
C TYR A 221 2.49 -10.98 -0.82
N THR A 222 3.05 -11.47 0.28
CA THR A 222 3.94 -12.64 0.25
C THR A 222 3.20 -13.90 -0.15
N GLY A 223 1.93 -14.07 0.27
CA GLY A 223 1.05 -15.13 -0.21
C GLY A 223 0.84 -15.06 -1.72
N ARG A 224 0.53 -13.88 -2.27
CA ARG A 224 0.42 -13.67 -3.73
C ARG A 224 1.72 -13.97 -4.47
N LEU A 225 2.87 -13.65 -3.88
CA LEU A 225 4.17 -13.99 -4.45
C LEU A 225 4.36 -15.52 -4.52
N GLU A 226 3.93 -16.28 -3.51
CA GLU A 226 3.96 -17.75 -3.55
C GLU A 226 3.01 -18.30 -4.61
N VAL A 227 1.84 -17.69 -4.80
CA VAL A 227 0.92 -18.03 -5.91
C VAL A 227 1.61 -17.83 -7.26
N PHE A 228 2.33 -16.72 -7.43
CA PHE A 228 3.13 -16.47 -8.65
C PHE A 228 4.26 -17.50 -8.84
N ASN A 229 4.84 -18.02 -7.75
CA ASN A 229 5.87 -19.07 -7.79
C ASN A 229 5.28 -20.49 -7.85
N GLU A 230 3.97 -20.64 -8.01
CA GLU A 230 3.26 -21.93 -8.03
C GLU A 230 3.44 -22.77 -6.74
N ASN A 231 3.80 -22.12 -5.63
CA ASN A 231 3.96 -22.74 -4.31
C ASN A 231 2.66 -22.65 -3.49
N PHE A 232 1.65 -23.43 -3.90
CA PHE A 232 0.31 -23.39 -3.33
C PHE A 232 0.24 -23.68 -1.81
N PRO A 233 1.00 -24.64 -1.24
CA PRO A 233 0.98 -24.88 0.20
C PRO A 233 1.46 -23.68 1.03
N ALA A 234 2.53 -23.01 0.59
CA ALA A 234 3.03 -21.82 1.29
C ALA A 234 2.10 -20.60 1.08
N ALA A 235 1.51 -20.48 -0.12
CA ALA A 235 0.50 -19.47 -0.40
C ALA A 235 -0.72 -19.62 0.52
N ASP A 236 -1.18 -20.86 0.73
CA ASP A 236 -2.32 -21.17 1.59
C ASP A 236 -2.10 -20.70 3.02
N GLN A 237 -0.94 -21.02 3.60
CA GLN A 237 -0.59 -20.63 4.97
C GLN A 237 -0.61 -19.10 5.13
N LYS A 238 0.05 -18.38 4.22
CA LYS A 238 0.16 -16.91 4.25
C LYS A 238 -1.18 -16.23 4.03
N LEU A 239 -1.95 -16.64 3.02
CA LEU A 239 -3.26 -16.05 2.70
C LEU A 239 -4.32 -16.40 3.75
N SER A 240 -4.29 -17.61 4.32
CA SER A 240 -5.18 -18.00 5.43
C SER A 240 -4.88 -17.16 6.67
N TYR A 241 -3.60 -16.95 7.01
CA TYR A 241 -3.22 -16.04 8.09
C TYR A 241 -3.77 -14.63 7.86
N ALA A 242 -3.60 -14.10 6.64
CA ALA A 242 -4.09 -12.77 6.27
C ALA A 242 -5.62 -12.66 6.41
N LEU A 243 -6.36 -13.70 6.02
CA LEU A 243 -7.82 -13.74 6.13
C LEU A 243 -8.26 -13.75 7.60
N ILE A 244 -7.71 -14.66 8.42
CA ILE A 244 -8.05 -14.81 9.84
C ILE A 244 -7.75 -13.53 10.63
N ASN A 245 -6.64 -12.85 10.30
CA ASN A 245 -6.23 -11.64 10.98
C ASN A 245 -6.77 -10.36 10.33
N CYS A 246 -7.56 -10.44 9.26
CA CYS A 246 -8.18 -9.27 8.65
C CYS A 246 -9.23 -8.66 9.59
N ASN A 247 -9.48 -7.36 9.47
CA ASN A 247 -10.61 -6.75 10.19
C ASN A 247 -11.93 -7.27 9.56
N PRO A 248 -12.83 -7.90 10.34
CA PRO A 248 -14.11 -8.42 9.85
C PRO A 248 -15.00 -7.36 9.17
N GLN A 249 -14.86 -6.08 9.54
CA GLN A 249 -15.61 -4.97 8.94
C GLN A 249 -15.06 -4.53 7.58
N SER A 250 -13.85 -4.96 7.22
CA SER A 250 -13.19 -4.59 5.97
C SER A 250 -13.51 -5.59 4.85
N GLU A 251 -14.78 -5.66 4.45
CA GLU A 251 -15.27 -6.61 3.43
C GLU A 251 -14.48 -6.53 2.11
N ALA A 252 -14.09 -5.33 1.69
CA ALA A 252 -13.27 -5.15 0.49
C ALA A 252 -11.90 -5.86 0.61
N ASN A 253 -11.24 -5.76 1.77
CA ASN A 253 -9.95 -6.42 2.01
C ASN A 253 -10.13 -7.94 2.09
N ILE A 254 -11.20 -8.41 2.75
CA ILE A 254 -11.53 -9.84 2.80
C ILE A 254 -11.76 -10.38 1.39
N ARG A 255 -12.55 -9.69 0.57
CA ARG A 255 -12.78 -10.05 -0.83
C ARG A 255 -11.48 -10.10 -1.61
N MET A 256 -10.58 -9.13 -1.43
CA MET A 256 -9.25 -9.14 -2.06
C MET A 256 -8.41 -10.36 -1.66
N ILE A 257 -8.42 -10.77 -0.40
CA ILE A 257 -7.69 -11.96 0.07
C ILE A 257 -8.33 -13.23 -0.53
N LEU A 258 -9.65 -13.35 -0.46
CA LEU A 258 -10.39 -14.50 -0.96
C LEU A 258 -10.22 -14.73 -2.47
N LYS A 259 -10.10 -13.65 -3.26
CA LYS A 259 -9.79 -13.75 -4.70
C LYS A 259 -8.51 -14.52 -5.02
N TYR A 260 -7.54 -14.55 -4.10
CA TYR A 260 -6.31 -15.34 -4.27
C TYR A 260 -6.35 -16.64 -3.46
N LEU A 261 -7.00 -16.66 -2.29
CA LEU A 261 -7.08 -17.85 -1.45
C LEU A 261 -7.96 -18.95 -2.04
N ILE A 262 -9.11 -18.60 -2.64
CA ILE A 262 -10.02 -19.60 -3.23
C ILE A 262 -9.32 -20.41 -4.33
N PRO A 263 -8.66 -19.79 -5.33
CA PRO A 263 -7.91 -20.54 -6.34
C PRO A 263 -6.85 -21.46 -5.73
N VAL A 264 -6.13 -20.99 -4.70
CA VAL A 264 -5.12 -21.78 -3.99
C VAL A 264 -5.74 -23.00 -3.30
N LYS A 265 -6.83 -22.80 -2.54
CA LYS A 265 -7.55 -23.90 -1.87
C LYS A 265 -8.07 -24.92 -2.89
N LEU A 266 -8.60 -24.46 -4.03
CA LEU A 266 -9.07 -25.33 -5.12
C LEU A 266 -7.93 -26.20 -5.70
N SER A 267 -6.73 -25.65 -5.90
CA SER A 267 -5.56 -26.44 -6.36
C SER A 267 -5.14 -27.53 -5.40
N ILE A 268 -5.36 -27.32 -4.10
CA ILE A 268 -5.02 -28.30 -3.05
C ILE A 268 -6.21 -29.27 -2.83
N GLY A 269 -7.31 -29.12 -3.57
CA GLY A 269 -8.48 -29.99 -3.53
C GLY A 269 -9.50 -29.65 -2.44
N ILE A 270 -9.45 -28.43 -1.90
CA ILE A 270 -10.40 -27.91 -0.89
C ILE A 270 -11.43 -27.03 -1.59
N LEU A 271 -12.70 -27.42 -1.52
CA LEU A 271 -13.81 -26.68 -2.11
C LEU A 271 -14.37 -25.64 -1.12
N PRO A 272 -14.55 -24.37 -1.51
CA PRO A 272 -15.22 -23.38 -0.69
C PRO A 272 -16.72 -23.71 -0.56
N LYS A 273 -17.35 -23.17 0.49
CA LYS A 273 -18.81 -23.25 0.68
C LYS A 273 -19.52 -22.20 -0.17
N ASP A 274 -20.68 -22.54 -0.71
CA ASP A 274 -21.43 -21.67 -1.64
C ASP A 274 -21.82 -20.32 -0.98
N TRP A 275 -22.21 -20.33 0.31
CA TRP A 275 -22.53 -19.10 1.07
C TRP A 275 -21.36 -18.10 1.15
N LEU A 276 -20.12 -18.58 1.15
CA LEU A 276 -18.94 -17.72 1.23
C LEU A 276 -18.79 -16.91 -0.06
N LEU A 277 -19.09 -17.56 -1.20
CA LEU A 277 -19.03 -16.93 -2.52
C LEU A 277 -20.10 -15.85 -2.64
N GLU A 278 -21.31 -16.14 -2.18
CA GLU A 278 -22.42 -15.18 -2.17
C GLU A 278 -22.13 -13.99 -1.26
N LYS A 279 -21.71 -14.24 -0.01
CA LYS A 279 -21.44 -13.19 0.99
C LYS A 279 -20.45 -12.13 0.50
N TYR A 280 -19.37 -12.56 -0.16
CA TYR A 280 -18.30 -11.65 -0.61
C TYR A 280 -18.36 -11.32 -2.10
N ASN A 281 -19.47 -11.63 -2.78
CA ASN A 281 -19.67 -11.39 -4.21
C ASN A 281 -18.52 -11.95 -5.07
N LEU A 282 -18.30 -13.27 -4.92
CA LEU A 282 -17.29 -14.07 -5.60
C LEU A 282 -17.95 -15.18 -6.45
N VAL A 283 -19.11 -14.84 -7.03
CA VAL A 283 -19.96 -15.74 -7.83
C VAL A 283 -19.27 -16.25 -9.08
N GLU A 284 -18.20 -15.58 -9.52
CA GLU A 284 -17.30 -16.08 -10.56
C GLU A 284 -16.81 -17.52 -10.26
N TYR A 285 -16.53 -17.87 -9.00
CA TYR A 285 -16.05 -19.21 -8.66
C TYR A 285 -17.14 -20.28 -8.63
N SER A 286 -18.43 -19.92 -8.69
CA SER A 286 -19.54 -20.86 -8.52
C SER A 286 -19.53 -21.98 -9.58
N ASN A 287 -19.34 -21.63 -10.86
CA ASN A 287 -19.30 -22.59 -11.95
C ASN A 287 -18.08 -23.53 -11.84
N ILE A 288 -16.93 -23.00 -11.44
CA ILE A 288 -15.70 -23.78 -11.20
C ILE A 288 -15.93 -24.79 -10.07
N VAL A 289 -16.48 -24.33 -8.95
CA VAL A 289 -16.76 -25.17 -7.77
C VAL A 289 -17.77 -26.27 -8.11
N GLN A 290 -18.83 -25.94 -8.86
CA GLN A 290 -19.83 -26.91 -9.31
C GLN A 290 -19.22 -27.95 -10.27
N ALA A 291 -18.39 -27.52 -11.21
CA ALA A 291 -17.71 -28.41 -12.14
C ALA A 291 -16.79 -29.39 -11.41
N LEU A 292 -15.98 -28.91 -10.46
CA LEU A 292 -15.10 -29.74 -9.64
C LEU A 292 -15.90 -30.70 -8.75
N ARG A 293 -17.02 -30.25 -8.16
CA ARG A 293 -17.90 -31.09 -7.33
C ARG A 293 -18.55 -32.23 -8.13
N ARG A 294 -18.88 -31.98 -9.40
CA ARG A 294 -19.49 -32.97 -10.31
C ARG A 294 -18.48 -33.81 -11.09
N GLY A 295 -17.21 -33.40 -11.12
CA GLY A 295 -16.20 -34.00 -11.99
C GLY A 295 -16.41 -33.70 -13.47
N ASP A 296 -17.10 -32.60 -13.80
CA ASP A 296 -17.42 -32.21 -15.17
C ASP A 296 -16.29 -31.37 -15.78
N LEU A 297 -15.40 -32.04 -16.51
CA LEU A 297 -14.26 -31.40 -17.17
C LEU A 297 -14.65 -30.44 -18.30
N ARG A 298 -15.84 -30.59 -18.89
CA ARG A 298 -16.31 -29.70 -19.96
C ARG A 298 -16.79 -28.39 -19.36
N LEU A 299 -17.62 -28.46 -18.32
CA LEU A 299 -18.07 -27.28 -17.57
C LEU A 299 -16.87 -26.55 -16.96
N LEU A 300 -15.88 -27.29 -16.46
CA LEU A 300 -14.67 -26.70 -15.90
C LEU A 300 -13.88 -25.92 -16.95
N ARG A 301 -13.64 -26.49 -18.13
CA ARG A 301 -12.94 -25.78 -19.22
C ARG A 301 -13.66 -24.50 -19.63
N HIS A 302 -14.97 -24.58 -19.84
CA HIS A 302 -15.78 -23.41 -20.19
C HIS A 302 -15.72 -22.32 -19.11
N ALA A 303 -15.87 -22.69 -17.83
CA ALA A 303 -15.79 -21.74 -16.74
C ALA A 303 -14.40 -21.08 -16.66
N LEU A 304 -13.32 -21.85 -16.88
CA LEU A 304 -11.96 -21.31 -16.88
C LEU A 304 -11.72 -20.36 -18.07
N GLU A 305 -12.21 -20.69 -19.26
CA GLU A 305 -12.13 -19.87 -20.48
C GLU A 305 -12.87 -18.53 -20.30
N GLU A 306 -14.10 -18.55 -19.77
CA GLU A 306 -14.87 -17.33 -19.48
C GLU A 306 -14.16 -16.38 -18.50
N HIS A 307 -13.39 -16.92 -17.56
CA HIS A 307 -12.63 -16.13 -16.59
C HIS A 307 -11.28 -15.66 -17.11
N GLU A 308 -10.66 -16.36 -18.08
CA GLU A 308 -9.46 -15.87 -18.76
C GLU A 308 -9.74 -14.56 -19.51
N ASP A 309 -10.88 -14.46 -20.19
CA ASP A 309 -11.29 -13.26 -20.93
C ASP A 309 -11.63 -12.07 -20.01
N GLN A 310 -12.24 -12.33 -18.85
CA GLN A 310 -12.56 -11.29 -17.86
C GLN A 310 -11.31 -10.78 -17.12
N CYS A 311 -10.29 -11.63 -16.95
CA CYS A 311 -9.01 -11.24 -16.34
C CYS A 311 -8.23 -10.25 -17.22
N ILE A 312 -8.43 -10.27 -18.54
CA ILE A 312 -7.79 -9.38 -19.51
C ILE A 312 -8.34 -7.93 -19.42
N SER A 313 -9.59 -7.75 -18.99
CA SER A 313 -10.25 -6.44 -18.91
C SER A 313 -10.06 -5.69 -17.58
N CYS A 314 -9.57 -6.34 -16.52
CA CYS A 314 -9.31 -5.68 -15.23
C CYS A 314 -7.92 -5.05 -15.22
N ALA A 315 -7.83 -3.85 -15.80
CA ALA A 315 -6.62 -3.05 -15.88
C ALA A 315 -5.94 -2.85 -14.49
N GLY A 316 -4.69 -3.30 -14.35
CA GLY A 316 -3.71 -2.71 -13.43
C GLY A 316 -3.20 -3.55 -12.26
N GLU A 317 -3.68 -4.77 -12.03
CA GLU A 317 -3.10 -5.69 -11.04
C GLU A 317 -2.36 -6.83 -11.74
N THR A 318 -1.12 -7.11 -11.32
CA THR A 318 -0.32 -8.20 -11.88
C THR A 318 -1.14 -9.48 -11.95
N ARG A 319 -1.15 -10.10 -13.13
CA ARG A 319 -1.68 -11.45 -13.41
C ARG A 319 -1.66 -12.30 -12.15
N ALA A 320 -2.84 -12.60 -11.60
CA ALA A 320 -2.99 -13.89 -10.96
C ALA A 320 -2.56 -14.94 -12.00
N PRO A 321 -1.75 -15.96 -11.65
CA PRO A 321 -1.52 -17.05 -12.60
C PRO A 321 -2.88 -17.54 -13.07
N SER A 322 -3.00 -17.84 -14.37
CA SER A 322 -4.29 -18.18 -14.93
C SER A 322 -4.92 -19.28 -14.09
N LEU A 323 -6.16 -19.06 -13.66
CA LEU A 323 -6.97 -20.06 -12.97
C LEU A 323 -6.90 -21.41 -13.69
N SER A 324 -6.74 -21.38 -15.02
CA SER A 324 -6.52 -22.56 -15.85
C SER A 324 -5.25 -23.31 -15.47
N LYS A 325 -4.09 -22.67 -15.35
CA LYS A 325 -2.84 -23.32 -14.89
C LYS A 325 -2.99 -23.91 -13.50
N ILE A 326 -3.52 -23.11 -12.57
CA ILE A 326 -3.71 -23.42 -11.16
C ILE A 326 -4.58 -24.68 -10.97
N VAL A 327 -5.63 -24.82 -11.78
CA VAL A 327 -6.60 -25.92 -11.69
C VAL A 327 -6.23 -27.10 -12.60
N GLN A 328 -5.69 -26.88 -13.80
CA GLN A 328 -5.42 -27.95 -14.79
C GLN A 328 -4.19 -28.80 -14.45
N GLU A 329 -3.11 -28.22 -13.91
CA GLU A 329 -1.89 -28.98 -13.61
C GLU A 329 -2.07 -29.91 -12.39
N ASN A 330 -2.94 -29.55 -11.44
CA ASN A 330 -3.20 -30.36 -10.23
C ASN A 330 -4.33 -31.38 -10.38
N LEU A 331 -5.15 -31.30 -11.45
CA LEU A 331 -6.12 -32.36 -11.81
C LEU A 331 -5.45 -33.60 -12.42
N HIS A 332 -4.15 -33.56 -12.72
CA HIS A 332 -3.37 -34.71 -13.19
C HIS A 332 -2.85 -35.63 -12.07
N TYR A 333 -3.04 -35.28 -10.78
CA TYR A 333 -2.73 -36.17 -9.65
C TYR A 333 -3.97 -36.98 -9.20
N PRO A 334 -3.82 -38.28 -8.86
CA PRO A 334 -4.74 -39.32 -9.30
C PRO A 334 -6.03 -39.43 -8.50
N LYS A 335 -7.09 -39.78 -9.23
CA LYS A 335 -8.40 -40.28 -8.79
C LYS A 335 -8.33 -41.28 -7.63
N THR A 336 -8.22 -40.84 -6.37
CA THR A 336 -8.45 -41.74 -5.21
C THR A 336 -9.01 -41.06 -3.95
N LYS A 337 -9.09 -39.73 -3.86
CA LYS A 337 -9.72 -39.06 -2.72
C LYS A 337 -10.82 -38.13 -3.19
N ARG A 338 -12.05 -38.32 -2.69
CA ARG A 338 -13.13 -37.34 -2.86
C ARG A 338 -12.63 -35.99 -2.32
N PRO A 339 -12.93 -34.86 -2.99
CA PRO A 339 -12.54 -33.55 -2.49
C PRO A 339 -13.13 -33.36 -1.10
N LYS A 340 -12.31 -32.89 -0.15
CA LYS A 340 -12.76 -32.63 1.21
C LYS A 340 -13.59 -31.35 1.20
N GLN A 341 -14.77 -31.43 1.79
CA GLN A 341 -15.57 -30.24 2.07
C GLN A 341 -14.91 -29.54 3.26
N SER A 342 -14.63 -28.23 3.15
CA SER A 342 -14.01 -27.48 4.25
C SER A 342 -14.86 -27.62 5.52
N SER A 343 -14.24 -28.09 6.62
CA SER A 343 -14.86 -28.04 7.95
C SER A 343 -15.11 -26.58 8.34
N SER A 344 -16.01 -26.35 9.29
CA SER A 344 -16.38 -25.00 9.77
C SER A 344 -15.17 -24.13 10.14
N ASP A 345 -14.04 -24.75 10.48
CA ASP A 345 -12.82 -24.09 10.95
C ASP A 345 -11.77 -23.82 9.85
N GLU A 346 -11.79 -24.52 8.71
CA GLU A 346 -10.71 -24.43 7.70
C GLU A 346 -10.90 -23.28 6.67
N VAL A 347 -12.11 -22.75 6.57
CA VAL A 347 -12.46 -21.57 5.76
C VAL A 347 -13.31 -20.57 6.58
N GLY A 348 -13.47 -20.84 7.88
CA GLY A 348 -14.27 -20.03 8.80
C GLY A 348 -13.48 -18.85 9.33
N CYS A 349 -13.96 -17.65 9.03
CA CYS A 349 -13.79 -16.53 9.95
C CYS A 349 -14.57 -16.91 11.22
N ASN A 350 -13.87 -17.33 12.29
CA ASN A 350 -14.48 -17.52 13.61
C ASN A 350 -14.95 -16.17 14.13
N CYS A 351 -16.17 -15.78 13.75
CA CYS A 351 -16.92 -14.72 14.38
C CYS A 351 -17.70 -15.32 15.55
N GLU A 352 -17.00 -15.73 16.60
CA GLU A 352 -17.60 -15.95 17.90
C GLU A 352 -16.81 -15.17 18.95
N GLY A 353 -17.46 -14.11 19.44
CA GLY A 353 -17.26 -13.38 20.69
C GLY A 353 -15.84 -13.18 21.22
N THR A 354 -15.32 -11.96 21.13
CA THR A 354 -14.89 -11.24 22.34
C THR A 354 -14.94 -9.73 22.12
N GLU A 355 -15.39 -9.05 23.17
CA GLU A 355 -15.81 -7.66 23.24
C GLU A 355 -14.68 -6.63 23.11
N MET A 356 -15.08 -5.42 22.68
CA MET A 356 -14.58 -4.09 23.02
C MET A 356 -13.13 -3.92 23.54
N ALA A 357 -12.29 -3.28 22.72
CA ALA A 357 -11.59 -2.02 23.04
C ALA A 357 -10.87 -1.49 21.78
#